data_AF-A0A4U2BRG3-F1
#
_entry.id   AF-A0A4U2BRG3-F1
#
_cell.length_a   1.000
_cell.length_b   1.000
_cell.length_c   1.000
_cell.angle_alpha   90.00
_cell.angle_beta   90.00
_cell.angle_gamma   90.00
#
_symmetry.space_group_name_H-M   'P 1'
#
loop_
_entity.id
_entity.type
_entity.pdbx_description
1 polymer ?
#
loop_
_entity_poly.entity_id
_entity_poly.type
_entity_poly.pdbx_seq_one_letter_code
_entity_poly.pdbx_strand_id
1 'polypeptide(L)'
;MSFWGKVIIVSATFSANVALANHCDRENWQTLLDRQLSFEGRYNQYTKEFNQVLSTYESQTLLSKHFNEKQIIELWAKYEERFNVQLNSHMNTAYDVSEVLLQQAYVVSSELEGADSLAYSWQAVAKHCTKARLPRQAESAKVHVQSSQSLSRDLHTLSEKFRQLSSKYRREATMIDEARHINQPANDASN
;
A
#
# COMPACT_ATOMS: atom_id res chain seq x y z
N MET A 1 -54.18 65.91 22.13
CA MET A 1 -53.18 66.29 21.10
C MET A 1 -52.24 65.12 20.93
N SER A 2 -52.08 64.70 19.68
CA SER A 2 -51.19 63.63 19.19
C SER A 2 -49.73 64.08 19.30
N PHE A 3 -48.84 63.14 19.62
CA PHE A 3 -47.50 63.12 19.04
C PHE A 3 -47.02 61.67 18.90
N TRP A 4 -47.24 61.10 17.71
CA TRP A 4 -46.69 59.83 17.26
C TRP A 4 -45.23 60.05 16.83
N GLY A 5 -44.28 59.49 17.57
CA GLY A 5 -42.89 59.36 17.14
C GLY A 5 -42.74 58.12 16.23
N LYS A 6 -42.51 58.33 14.94
CA LYS A 6 -42.21 57.27 13.97
C LYS A 6 -40.81 56.72 14.24
N VAL A 7 -40.72 55.51 14.80
CA VAL A 7 -39.47 54.75 14.83
C VAL A 7 -39.36 53.98 13.51
N ILE A 8 -38.42 54.39 12.65
CA ILE A 8 -38.08 53.65 11.44
C ILE A 8 -37.12 52.54 11.88
N ILE A 9 -37.64 51.32 11.99
CA ILE A 9 -36.82 50.11 12.12
C ILE A 9 -36.27 49.82 10.72
N VAL A 10 -35.02 50.22 10.49
CA VAL A 10 -34.26 49.76 9.31
C VAL A 10 -33.90 48.30 9.57
N SER A 11 -34.75 47.42 9.04
CA SER A 11 -34.47 45.99 8.96
C SER A 11 -33.28 45.78 8.03
N ALA A 12 -32.06 45.81 8.58
CA ALA A 12 -30.90 45.30 7.88
C ALA A 12 -31.13 43.79 7.69
N THR A 13 -31.57 43.41 6.48
CA THR A 13 -31.59 42.03 6.04
C THR A 13 -30.16 41.53 6.10
N PHE A 14 -29.83 40.83 7.18
CA PHE A 14 -28.63 40.03 7.31
C PHE A 14 -28.81 38.86 6.34
N SER A 15 -28.47 39.07 5.08
CA SER A 15 -28.40 38.03 4.07
C SER A 15 -27.27 37.09 4.50
N ALA A 16 -27.67 36.09 5.24
CA ALA A 16 -26.83 35.00 5.67
C ALA A 16 -26.22 34.37 4.41
N ASN A 17 -24.90 34.50 4.25
CA ASN A 17 -24.09 33.79 3.25
C ASN A 17 -24.02 32.29 3.59
N VAL A 18 -25.16 31.65 3.86
CA VAL A 18 -25.26 30.24 4.25
C VAL A 18 -25.11 29.33 3.03
N ALA A 19 -25.30 29.87 1.81
CA ALA A 19 -25.22 29.09 0.57
C ALA A 19 -23.80 28.99 -0.03
N LEU A 20 -22.80 29.76 0.43
CA LEU A 20 -21.44 29.78 -0.17
C LEU A 20 -20.41 28.86 0.50
N ALA A 21 -20.83 28.08 1.51
CA ALA A 21 -19.92 27.25 2.32
C ALA A 21 -20.12 25.73 2.18
N ASN A 22 -20.90 25.26 1.20
CA ASN A 22 -21.27 23.84 1.06
C ASN A 22 -20.10 22.84 0.92
N HIS A 23 -18.87 23.27 0.59
CA HIS A 23 -17.71 22.36 0.58
C HIS A 23 -16.75 22.53 1.76
N CYS A 24 -16.97 23.54 2.60
CA CYS A 24 -16.36 23.65 3.94
C CYS A 24 -17.34 23.20 5.02
N ASP A 25 -18.43 22.55 4.61
CA ASP A 25 -19.39 22.01 5.56
C ASP A 25 -18.79 20.81 6.29
N ARG A 26 -19.37 20.56 7.45
CA ARG A 26 -18.91 19.54 8.40
C ARG A 26 -19.12 18.11 7.87
N GLU A 27 -20.14 17.87 7.06
CA GLU A 27 -20.52 16.55 6.56
C GLU A 27 -19.55 16.08 5.47
N ASN A 28 -19.23 16.95 4.50
CA ASN A 28 -18.21 16.67 3.48
C ASN A 28 -16.83 16.49 4.13
N TRP A 29 -16.49 17.32 5.12
CA TRP A 29 -15.26 17.18 5.89
C TRP A 29 -15.17 15.83 6.61
N GLN A 30 -16.23 15.45 7.34
CA GLN A 30 -16.27 14.20 8.08
C GLN A 30 -16.17 13.00 7.15
N THR A 31 -16.86 13.04 6.01
CA THR A 31 -16.81 11.97 5.00
C THR A 31 -15.39 11.78 4.46
N LEU A 32 -14.68 12.87 4.14
CA LEU A 32 -13.29 12.78 3.67
C LEU A 32 -12.34 12.29 4.77
N LEU A 33 -12.58 12.70 6.01
CA LEU A 33 -11.78 12.23 7.15
C LEU A 33 -11.99 10.73 7.40
N ASP A 34 -13.23 10.26 7.38
CA ASP A 34 -13.54 8.84 7.56
C ASP A 34 -12.92 7.99 6.45
N ARG A 35 -12.97 8.48 5.20
CA ARG A 35 -12.27 7.85 4.08
C ARG A 35 -10.76 7.82 4.32
N GLN A 36 -10.16 8.93 4.73
CA GLN A 36 -8.72 9.00 5.02
C GLN A 36 -8.31 7.98 6.09
N LEU A 37 -9.01 7.96 7.23
CA LEU A 37 -8.74 7.03 8.32
C LEU A 37 -8.91 5.57 7.88
N SER A 38 -9.87 5.28 7.00
CA SER A 38 -10.06 3.95 6.42
C SER A 38 -8.85 3.50 5.58
N PHE A 39 -8.33 4.39 4.71
CA PHE A 39 -7.13 4.10 3.92
C PHE A 39 -5.88 3.92 4.80
N GLU A 40 -5.68 4.81 5.78
CA GLU A 40 -4.59 4.70 6.77
C GLU A 40 -4.68 3.39 7.56
N GLY A 41 -5.90 2.99 7.95
CA GLY A 41 -6.17 1.72 8.61
C GLY A 41 -5.76 0.51 7.77
N ARG A 42 -6.13 0.49 6.48
CA ARG A 42 -5.71 -0.58 5.54
C ARG A 42 -4.20 -0.58 5.33
N TYR A 43 -3.58 0.58 5.12
CA TYR A 43 -2.13 0.70 5.02
C TYR A 43 -1.40 0.12 6.25
N ASN A 44 -1.89 0.44 7.45
CA ASN A 44 -1.32 -0.09 8.69
C ASN A 44 -1.49 -1.61 8.79
N GLN A 45 -2.61 -2.16 8.31
CA GLN A 45 -2.84 -3.60 8.26
C GLN A 45 -1.86 -4.28 7.30
N TYR A 46 -1.73 -3.79 6.06
CA TYR A 46 -0.76 -4.31 5.10
C TYR A 46 0.68 -4.22 5.60
N THR A 47 1.02 -3.16 6.34
CA THR A 47 2.35 -3.00 6.94
C THR A 47 2.61 -4.05 8.03
N LYS A 48 1.61 -4.38 8.86
CA LYS A 48 1.72 -5.45 9.85
C LYS A 48 1.94 -6.81 9.18
N GLU A 49 1.16 -7.09 8.14
CA GLU A 49 1.30 -8.31 7.34
C GLU A 49 2.70 -8.41 6.72
N PHE A 50 3.17 -7.33 6.09
CA PHE A 50 4.52 -7.27 5.53
C PHE A 50 5.58 -7.56 6.60
N ASN A 51 5.50 -6.92 7.77
CA ASN A 51 6.48 -7.09 8.84
C ASN A 51 6.50 -8.54 9.36
N GLN A 52 5.33 -9.20 9.43
CA GLN A 52 5.26 -10.60 9.82
C GLN A 52 5.93 -11.52 8.78
N VAL A 53 5.67 -11.29 7.49
CA VAL A 53 6.30 -12.10 6.43
C VAL A 53 7.79 -11.81 6.33
N LEU A 54 8.22 -10.56 6.51
CA LEU A 54 9.63 -10.20 6.56
C LEU A 54 10.35 -10.89 7.72
N SER A 55 9.77 -10.88 8.92
CA SER A 55 10.35 -11.57 10.08
C SER A 55 10.47 -13.08 9.83
N THR A 56 9.44 -13.68 9.20
CA THR A 56 9.47 -15.08 8.78
C THR A 56 10.62 -15.31 7.80
N TYR A 57 10.73 -14.50 6.75
CA TYR A 57 11.83 -14.57 5.80
C TYR A 57 13.18 -14.48 6.49
N GLU A 58 13.39 -13.51 7.39
CA GLU A 58 14.65 -13.32 8.09
C GLU A 58 15.06 -14.55 8.90
N SER A 59 14.10 -15.20 9.58
CA SER A 59 14.34 -16.40 10.38
C SER A 59 14.54 -17.69 9.56
N GLN A 60 14.05 -17.74 8.32
CA GLN A 60 14.16 -18.93 7.47
C GLN A 60 15.59 -19.15 6.98
N THR A 61 16.03 -20.40 7.05
CA THR A 61 17.28 -20.87 6.44
C THR A 61 17.05 -21.17 4.96
N LEU A 62 17.14 -20.13 4.13
CA LEU A 62 17.10 -20.26 2.67
C LEU A 62 18.51 -20.55 2.13
N LEU A 63 18.64 -21.47 1.17
CA LEU A 63 19.92 -21.83 0.59
C LEU A 63 20.56 -20.64 -0.14
N SER A 64 19.78 -19.85 -0.86
CA SER A 64 20.21 -18.63 -1.57
C SER A 64 20.79 -17.54 -0.66
N LYS A 65 20.58 -17.62 0.66
CA LYS A 65 21.24 -16.72 1.64
C LYS A 65 22.68 -17.13 1.95
N HIS A 66 23.01 -18.41 1.80
CA HIS A 66 24.24 -18.99 2.31
C HIS A 66 25.12 -19.61 1.21
N PHE A 67 24.53 -19.94 0.08
CA PHE A 67 25.17 -20.65 -1.01
C PHE A 67 24.98 -19.92 -2.34
N ASN A 68 26.00 -19.99 -3.19
CA ASN A 68 25.86 -19.65 -4.59
C ASN A 68 25.30 -20.84 -5.38
N GLU A 69 24.90 -20.58 -6.63
CA GLU A 69 24.27 -21.57 -7.52
C GLU A 69 25.12 -22.83 -7.69
N LYS A 70 26.43 -22.70 -7.91
CA LYS A 70 27.37 -23.84 -8.05
C LYS A 70 27.38 -24.72 -6.82
N GLN A 71 27.41 -24.11 -5.63
CA GLN A 71 27.39 -24.84 -4.37
C GLN A 71 26.07 -25.58 -4.16
N ILE A 72 24.94 -25.03 -4.60
CA ILE A 72 23.65 -25.72 -4.56
C ILE A 72 23.60 -26.88 -5.55
N ILE A 73 24.17 -26.73 -6.76
CA ILE A 73 24.31 -27.82 -7.74
C ILE A 73 25.12 -28.99 -7.15
N GLU A 74 26.27 -28.70 -6.55
CA GLU A 74 27.14 -29.70 -5.89
C GLU A 74 26.43 -30.37 -4.71
N LEU A 75 25.69 -29.59 -3.92
CA LEU A 75 24.88 -30.10 -2.81
C LEU A 75 23.81 -31.06 -3.35
N TRP A 76 23.05 -30.66 -4.37
CA TRP A 76 22.03 -31.52 -4.98
C TRP A 76 22.61 -32.85 -5.52
N ALA A 77 23.80 -32.81 -6.13
CA ALA A 77 24.46 -33.99 -6.69
C ALA A 77 24.99 -34.97 -5.63
N LYS A 78 25.36 -34.47 -4.45
CA LYS A 78 26.12 -35.22 -3.44
C LYS A 78 25.25 -36.01 -2.46
N TYR A 79 24.02 -35.55 -2.19
CA TYR A 79 23.17 -36.12 -1.14
C TYR A 79 22.16 -37.15 -1.68
N GLU A 80 21.68 -38.00 -0.78
CA GLU A 80 20.75 -39.08 -1.10
C GLU A 80 19.40 -38.56 -1.63
N GLU A 81 18.69 -39.39 -2.39
CA GLU A 81 17.39 -39.06 -3.02
C GLU A 81 16.34 -38.49 -2.05
N ARG A 82 16.35 -38.94 -0.78
CA ARG A 82 15.44 -38.42 0.26
C ARG A 82 15.67 -36.93 0.54
N PHE A 83 16.90 -36.46 0.46
CA PHE A 83 17.22 -35.04 0.61
C PHE A 83 16.67 -34.23 -0.57
N ASN A 84 16.72 -34.78 -1.79
CA ASN A 84 16.16 -34.15 -2.98
C ASN A 84 14.63 -34.01 -2.91
N VAL A 85 13.92 -34.92 -2.23
CA VAL A 85 12.48 -34.77 -1.94
C VAL A 85 12.23 -33.56 -1.04
N GLN A 86 13.03 -33.38 0.01
CA GLN A 86 12.91 -32.23 0.91
C GLN A 86 13.22 -30.92 0.18
N LEU A 87 14.27 -30.90 -0.66
CA LEU A 87 14.61 -29.73 -1.46
C LEU A 87 13.53 -29.40 -2.50
N ASN A 88 12.91 -30.39 -3.14
CA ASN A 88 11.77 -30.16 -4.03
C ASN A 88 10.59 -29.54 -3.28
N SER A 89 10.27 -30.04 -2.08
CA SER A 89 9.21 -29.45 -1.25
C SER A 89 9.52 -28.00 -0.87
N HIS A 90 10.78 -27.72 -0.52
CA HIS A 90 11.24 -26.39 -0.17
C HIS A 90 11.20 -25.42 -1.37
N MET A 91 11.64 -25.88 -2.55
CA MET A 91 11.54 -25.16 -3.82
C MET A 91 10.10 -24.78 -4.14
N ASN A 92 9.16 -25.74 -4.08
CA ASN A 92 7.74 -25.48 -4.35
C ASN A 92 7.17 -24.47 -3.35
N THR A 93 7.49 -24.62 -2.06
CA THR A 93 7.07 -23.67 -1.03
C THR A 93 7.61 -22.26 -1.31
N ALA A 94 8.86 -22.14 -1.75
CA ALA A 94 9.44 -20.85 -2.10
C ALA A 94 8.76 -20.23 -3.34
N TYR A 95 8.35 -21.03 -4.33
CA TYR A 95 7.52 -20.54 -5.43
C TYR A 95 6.15 -20.05 -4.95
N ASP A 96 5.45 -20.84 -4.15
CA ASP A 96 4.11 -20.48 -3.63
C ASP A 96 4.16 -19.17 -2.83
N VAL A 97 5.15 -19.03 -1.94
CA VAL A 97 5.35 -17.81 -1.14
C VAL A 97 5.68 -16.62 -2.04
N SER A 98 6.50 -16.82 -3.07
CA SER A 98 6.82 -15.78 -4.06
C SER A 98 5.56 -15.25 -4.76
N GLU A 99 4.66 -16.14 -5.17
CA GLU A 99 3.41 -15.78 -5.84
C GLU A 99 2.45 -15.04 -4.91
N VAL A 100 2.27 -15.53 -3.68
CA VAL A 100 1.43 -14.86 -2.66
C VAL A 100 1.94 -13.44 -2.37
N LEU A 101 3.25 -13.27 -2.23
CA LEU A 101 3.84 -11.95 -2.02
C LEU A 101 3.64 -11.01 -3.21
N LEU A 102 3.68 -11.53 -4.44
CA LEU A 102 3.43 -10.74 -5.64
C LEU A 102 1.96 -10.32 -5.74
N GLN A 103 1.03 -11.21 -5.39
CA GLN A 103 -0.39 -10.89 -5.27
C GLN A 103 -0.63 -9.80 -4.23
N GLN A 104 0.01 -9.90 -3.07
CA GLN A 104 -0.09 -8.88 -2.03
C GLN A 104 0.47 -7.52 -2.49
N ALA A 105 1.58 -7.52 -3.24
CA ALA A 105 2.10 -6.29 -3.85
C ALA A 105 1.07 -5.63 -4.77
N TYR A 106 0.34 -6.43 -5.56
CA TYR A 106 -0.73 -5.94 -6.43
C TYR A 106 -1.90 -5.36 -5.63
N VAL A 107 -2.37 -6.06 -4.60
CA VAL A 107 -3.43 -5.58 -3.69
C VAL A 107 -3.06 -4.25 -3.06
N VAL A 108 -1.82 -4.09 -2.58
CA VAL A 108 -1.37 -2.81 -2.02
C VAL A 108 -1.31 -1.71 -3.09
N SER A 109 -0.89 -2.04 -4.31
CA SER A 109 -0.80 -1.06 -5.39
C SER A 109 -2.16 -0.57 -5.90
N SER A 110 -3.22 -1.38 -5.80
CA SER A 110 -4.55 -0.96 -6.25
C SER A 110 -5.17 0.13 -5.36
N GLU A 111 -4.65 0.32 -4.14
CA GLU A 111 -5.08 1.38 -3.21
C GLU A 111 -4.51 2.76 -3.58
N LEU A 112 -3.50 2.83 -4.47
CA LEU A 112 -2.83 4.07 -4.85
C LEU A 112 -3.78 5.08 -5.47
N GLU A 113 -4.62 4.64 -6.42
CA GLU A 113 -5.60 5.52 -7.06
C GLU A 113 -6.58 6.12 -6.03
N GLY A 114 -6.96 5.32 -5.03
CA GLY A 114 -7.81 5.76 -3.93
C GLY A 114 -7.16 6.81 -3.03
N ALA A 115 -5.87 6.64 -2.70
CA ALA A 115 -5.10 7.61 -1.92
C ALA A 115 -4.86 8.92 -2.69
N ASP A 116 -4.60 8.84 -4.01
CA ASP A 116 -4.47 10.02 -4.86
C ASP A 116 -5.80 10.77 -5.00
N SER A 117 -6.91 10.05 -5.18
CA SER A 117 -8.27 10.61 -5.17
C SER A 117 -8.59 11.36 -3.87
N LEU A 118 -8.10 10.86 -2.73
CA LEU A 118 -8.24 11.51 -1.43
C LEU A 118 -7.47 12.84 -1.40
N ALA A 119 -6.22 12.86 -1.89
CA ALA A 119 -5.42 14.08 -1.98
C ALA A 119 -6.10 15.15 -2.86
N TYR A 120 -6.66 14.75 -4.01
CA TYR A 120 -7.42 15.65 -4.88
C TYR A 120 -8.67 16.20 -4.20
N SER A 121 -9.39 15.36 -3.46
CA SER A 121 -10.60 15.75 -2.73
C SER A 121 -10.29 16.79 -1.63
N TRP A 122 -9.25 16.57 -0.84
CA TRP A 122 -8.79 17.55 0.15
C TRP A 122 -8.30 18.84 -0.49
N GLN A 123 -7.67 18.75 -1.65
CA GLN A 123 -7.21 19.94 -2.38
C GLN A 123 -8.40 20.77 -2.86
N ALA A 124 -9.49 20.14 -3.29
CA ALA A 124 -10.73 20.82 -3.66
C ALA A 124 -11.34 21.57 -2.46
N VAL A 125 -11.39 20.93 -1.28
CA VAL A 125 -11.84 21.56 -0.03
C VAL A 125 -10.95 22.75 0.34
N ALA A 126 -9.63 22.60 0.31
CA ALA A 126 -8.69 23.68 0.62
C ALA A 126 -8.89 24.91 -0.29
N LYS A 127 -9.05 24.67 -1.60
CA LYS A 127 -9.35 25.72 -2.60
C LYS A 127 -10.68 26.40 -2.30
N HIS A 128 -11.72 25.63 -1.97
CA HIS A 128 -13.03 26.19 -1.65
C HIS A 128 -13.00 27.05 -0.38
N CYS A 129 -12.38 26.57 0.70
CA CYS A 129 -12.28 27.35 1.94
C CYS A 129 -11.42 28.59 1.79
N THR A 130 -10.41 28.56 0.90
CA THR A 130 -9.67 29.77 0.52
C THR A 130 -10.58 30.80 -0.15
N LYS A 131 -11.40 30.39 -1.13
CA LYS A 131 -12.37 31.26 -1.81
C LYS A 131 -13.42 31.83 -0.85
N ALA A 132 -13.86 31.03 0.12
CA ALA A 132 -14.79 31.42 1.17
C ALA A 132 -14.16 32.31 2.28
N ARG A 133 -12.88 32.67 2.17
CA ARG A 133 -12.13 33.46 3.16
C ARG A 133 -12.11 32.80 4.56
N LEU A 134 -11.99 31.48 4.59
CA LEU A 134 -11.87 30.63 5.78
C LEU A 134 -10.45 30.07 5.89
N PRO A 135 -9.45 30.89 6.29
CA PRO A 135 -8.03 30.52 6.20
C PRO A 135 -7.64 29.35 7.12
N ARG A 136 -8.26 29.23 8.30
CA ARG A 136 -7.97 28.11 9.23
C ARG A 136 -8.40 26.76 8.65
N GLN A 137 -9.58 26.72 8.05
CA GLN A 137 -10.13 25.52 7.40
C GLN A 137 -9.32 25.18 6.15
N ALA A 138 -8.93 26.18 5.37
CA ALA A 138 -8.06 25.99 4.23
C ALA A 138 -6.70 25.40 4.64
N GLU A 139 -6.10 25.91 5.71
CA GLU A 139 -4.81 25.39 6.20
C GLU A 139 -4.94 23.96 6.73
N SER A 140 -5.97 23.68 7.53
CA SER A 140 -6.26 22.32 7.99
C SER A 140 -6.46 21.36 6.82
N ALA A 141 -7.16 21.77 5.76
CA ALA A 141 -7.37 20.92 4.58
C ALA A 141 -6.05 20.64 3.84
N LYS A 142 -5.11 21.60 3.80
CA LYS A 142 -3.77 21.36 3.21
C LYS A 142 -2.97 20.32 3.98
N VAL A 143 -3.10 20.27 5.31
CA VAL A 143 -2.45 19.20 6.11
C VAL A 143 -2.96 17.84 5.67
N HIS A 144 -4.26 17.70 5.43
CA HIS A 144 -4.84 16.45 4.92
C HIS A 144 -4.41 16.13 3.48
N VAL A 145 -4.21 17.14 2.61
CA VAL A 145 -3.60 16.93 1.29
C VAL A 145 -2.21 16.32 1.43
N GLN A 146 -1.35 16.90 2.27
CA GLN A 146 0.02 16.43 2.48
C GLN A 146 0.05 15.01 3.05
N SER A 147 -0.83 14.72 4.02
CA SER A 147 -0.98 13.39 4.61
C SER A 147 -1.42 12.36 3.57
N SER A 148 -2.43 12.67 2.75
CA SER A 148 -2.90 11.79 1.66
C SER A 148 -1.80 11.53 0.62
N GLN A 149 -1.02 12.54 0.26
CA GLN A 149 0.13 12.38 -0.64
C GLN A 149 1.24 11.53 -0.03
N SER A 150 1.45 11.60 1.30
CA SER A 150 2.37 10.71 1.99
C SER A 150 1.88 9.28 1.91
N LEU A 151 0.61 9.05 2.22
CA LEU A 151 -0.02 7.73 2.15
C LEU A 151 0.15 7.08 0.76
N SER A 152 -0.04 7.82 -0.34
CA SER A 152 0.23 7.30 -1.69
C SER A 152 1.69 6.84 -1.86
N ARG A 153 2.67 7.63 -1.39
CA ARG A 153 4.09 7.24 -1.45
C ARG A 153 4.37 6.02 -0.59
N ASP A 154 3.79 5.98 0.61
CA ASP A 154 3.99 4.90 1.57
C ASP A 154 3.40 3.57 1.05
N LEU A 155 2.22 3.61 0.42
CA LEU A 155 1.61 2.47 -0.28
C LEU A 155 2.49 1.99 -1.44
N HIS A 156 3.02 2.91 -2.25
CA HIS A 156 3.91 2.57 -3.36
C HIS A 156 5.17 1.87 -2.84
N THR A 157 5.81 2.44 -1.81
CA THR A 157 6.98 1.83 -1.17
C THR A 157 6.66 0.47 -0.57
N LEU A 158 5.50 0.29 0.06
CA LEU A 158 5.09 -0.99 0.62
C LEU A 158 4.87 -2.05 -0.47
N SER A 159 4.22 -1.69 -1.57
CA SER A 159 4.05 -2.57 -2.74
C SER A 159 5.40 -3.04 -3.29
N GLU A 160 6.37 -2.13 -3.44
CA GLU A 160 7.72 -2.47 -3.88
C GLU A 160 8.45 -3.39 -2.90
N LYS A 161 8.30 -3.17 -1.60
CA LYS A 161 8.87 -4.07 -0.58
C LYS A 161 8.34 -5.49 -0.70
N PHE A 162 7.03 -5.66 -0.95
CA PHE A 162 6.45 -6.98 -1.24
C PHE A 162 7.04 -7.60 -2.51
N ARG A 163 7.19 -6.85 -3.62
CA ARG A 163 7.82 -7.34 -4.85
C ARG A 163 9.27 -7.79 -4.63
N GLN A 164 10.04 -7.01 -3.87
CA GLN A 164 11.42 -7.35 -3.55
C GLN A 164 11.51 -8.64 -2.73
N LEU A 165 10.62 -8.83 -1.75
CA LEU A 165 10.59 -10.06 -0.97
C LEU A 165 10.16 -11.26 -1.82
N SER A 166 9.15 -11.09 -2.67
CA SER A 166 8.73 -12.08 -3.67
C SER A 166 9.90 -12.53 -4.56
N SER A 167 10.69 -11.58 -5.06
CA SER A 167 11.86 -11.87 -5.90
C SER A 167 12.93 -12.69 -5.17
N LYS A 168 13.14 -12.45 -3.87
CA LYS A 168 14.08 -13.25 -3.06
C LYS A 168 13.63 -14.70 -2.95
N TYR A 169 12.35 -14.95 -2.71
CA TYR A 169 11.79 -16.31 -2.71
C TYR A 169 11.79 -16.95 -4.09
N ARG A 170 11.53 -16.19 -5.16
CA ARG A 170 11.65 -16.70 -6.53
C ARG A 170 13.07 -17.18 -6.81
N ARG A 171 14.07 -16.38 -6.41
CA ARG A 171 15.48 -16.72 -6.58
C ARG A 171 15.85 -18.00 -5.83
N GLU A 172 15.37 -18.17 -4.60
CA GLU A 172 15.54 -19.42 -3.85
C GLU A 172 15.06 -20.63 -4.66
N ALA A 173 13.82 -20.56 -5.14
CA ALA A 173 13.22 -21.65 -5.89
C ALA A 173 13.96 -21.93 -7.21
N THR A 174 14.27 -20.88 -7.98
CA THR A 174 14.97 -21.02 -9.26
C THR A 174 16.37 -21.61 -9.09
N MET A 175 17.13 -21.21 -8.07
CA MET A 175 18.46 -21.79 -7.82
C MET A 175 18.40 -23.29 -7.51
N ILE A 176 17.36 -23.75 -6.83
CA ILE A 176 17.16 -25.17 -6.52
C ILE A 176 16.68 -25.93 -7.77
N ASP A 177 15.80 -25.32 -8.56
CA ASP A 177 15.27 -25.91 -9.79
C ASP A 177 16.38 -26.11 -10.85
N GLU A 178 17.26 -25.12 -11.02
CA GLU A 178 18.43 -25.20 -11.90
C GLU A 178 19.38 -26.32 -11.46
N ALA A 179 19.64 -26.44 -10.14
CA ALA A 179 20.44 -27.51 -9.58
C ALA A 179 19.87 -28.91 -9.86
N ARG A 180 18.54 -29.04 -9.85
CA ARG A 180 17.86 -30.29 -10.21
C ARG A 180 18.05 -30.65 -11.68
N HIS A 181 17.88 -29.68 -12.59
CA HIS A 181 17.94 -29.92 -14.04
C HIS A 181 19.35 -30.25 -14.52
N ILE A 182 20.39 -29.62 -13.95
CA ILE A 182 21.79 -29.91 -14.30
C ILE A 182 22.20 -31.34 -13.89
N ASN A 183 21.62 -31.85 -12.81
CA ASN A 183 21.94 -33.18 -12.27
C ASN A 183 21.03 -34.29 -12.82
N GLN A 184 20.04 -33.98 -13.65
CA GLN A 184 19.30 -35.02 -14.38
C GLN A 184 20.19 -35.54 -15.51
N PRO A 185 20.47 -36.86 -15.58
CA PRO A 185 21.18 -37.42 -16.72
C PRO A 185 20.35 -37.14 -17.98
N ALA A 186 21.02 -36.75 -19.06
CA ALA A 186 20.43 -36.63 -20.39
C ALA A 186 20.00 -38.01 -20.92
N ASN A 187 18.92 -38.56 -20.36
CA ASN A 187 18.14 -39.57 -21.05
C ASN A 187 17.26 -38.83 -22.05
N ASP A 188 17.78 -38.67 -23.26
CA ASP A 188 17.05 -38.87 -24.52
C ASP A 188 17.79 -38.21 -25.70
N ALA A 189 18.73 -38.98 -26.28
CA ALA A 189 19.06 -38.91 -27.71
C ALA A 189 19.82 -40.18 -28.13
N SER A 190 19.19 -41.35 -27.98
CA SER A 190 19.55 -42.58 -28.71
C SER A 190 18.41 -43.59 -28.63
N ASN A 191 17.52 -43.55 -29.62
CA ASN A 191 17.11 -44.70 -30.45
C ASN A 191 16.11 -44.25 -31.51
#